data_AF-A0A418ZXB6-F1
#
_entry.id   AF-A0A418ZXB6-F1
#
_cell.length_a   1.000
_cell.length_b   1.000
_cell.length_c   1.000
_cell.angle_alpha   90.00
_cell.angle_beta   90.00
_cell.angle_gamma   90.00
#
_symmetry.space_group_name_H-M   'P 1'
#
loop_
_entity.id
_entity.type
_entity.pdbx_description
1 polymer ?
#
loop_
_entity_poly.entity_id
_entity_poly.type
_entity_poly.pdbx_seq_one_letter_code
_entity_poly.pdbx_strand_id
1 'polypeptide(L)'
;MIRSLIAILALTGAAWAAERPPTGLLARQGPLPATIPLQIAAPEGRDYAVLLGDPGDPVLAGYLRGGEVLRLLAPPGDHALSVAAGPPDAWRGLPDLFGDGARTLPDRIALRIAGDRREGQALTLSDGDGGLRITDREGRVLCQIAEWTGEVRTLPTPGGLGLRVIEGELSVRSRPCD
;
A
#
# COMPACT_ATOMS: atom_id res chain seq x y z
N MET A 1 -22.29 50.29 38.94
CA MET A 1 -22.83 48.97 38.53
C MET A 1 -22.76 48.91 37.01
N ILE A 2 -22.25 47.82 36.43
CA ILE A 2 -21.94 47.55 34.99
C ILE A 2 -20.43 47.45 34.71
N ARG A 3 -20.06 46.38 34.00
CA ARG A 3 -18.74 45.91 33.51
C ARG A 3 -18.09 44.90 34.46
N SER A 4 -18.50 43.63 34.50
CA SER A 4 -18.45 42.63 33.41
C SER A 4 -17.16 42.71 32.61
N LEU A 5 -16.12 42.01 33.07
CA LEU A 5 -15.01 41.60 32.23
C LEU A 5 -14.91 40.08 32.32
N ILE A 6 -15.63 39.47 31.38
CA ILE A 6 -15.57 38.06 31.01
C ILE A 6 -14.12 37.80 30.59
N ALA A 7 -13.42 36.96 31.36
CA ALA A 7 -12.18 36.35 30.92
C ALA A 7 -12.53 35.40 29.76
N ILE A 8 -12.44 35.91 28.52
CA ILE A 8 -12.54 35.10 27.31
C ILE A 8 -11.30 34.22 27.27
N LEU A 9 -11.51 33.01 27.78
CA LEU A 9 -10.94 31.73 27.39
C LEU A 9 -10.20 31.82 26.04
N ALA A 10 -8.88 32.04 26.11
CA ALA A 10 -7.99 31.83 24.98
C ALA A 10 -7.86 30.32 24.73
N LEU A 11 -8.91 29.71 24.14
CA LEU A 11 -8.79 28.44 23.44
C LEU A 11 -8.10 28.74 22.10
N THR A 12 -6.80 29.02 22.16
CA THR A 12 -5.95 28.90 20.98
C THR A 12 -5.99 27.43 20.59
N GLY A 13 -6.66 27.14 19.47
CA GLY A 13 -6.67 25.83 18.86
C GLY A 13 -5.22 25.42 18.58
N ALA A 14 -4.65 24.62 19.48
CA ALA A 14 -3.51 23.82 19.15
C ALA A 14 -3.97 22.93 18.01
N ALA A 15 -3.57 23.28 16.78
CA ALA A 15 -3.58 22.33 15.69
C ALA A 15 -2.82 21.12 16.22
N TRP A 16 -3.54 20.04 16.50
CA TRP A 16 -2.94 18.78 16.87
C TRP A 16 -2.14 18.35 15.66
N ALA A 17 -0.84 18.68 15.65
CA ALA A 17 0.08 18.21 14.65
C ALA A 17 -0.03 16.69 14.66
N ALA A 18 -0.46 16.12 13.54
CA ALA A 18 -0.60 14.69 13.43
C ALA A 18 0.79 14.08 13.65
N GLU A 19 0.86 13.00 14.43
CA GLU A 19 2.13 12.32 14.65
C GLU A 19 2.72 11.86 13.31
N ARG A 20 4.02 12.08 13.12
CA ARG A 20 4.76 11.67 11.93
C ARG A 20 4.73 10.13 11.81
N PRO A 21 4.02 9.55 10.82
CA PRO A 21 3.85 8.11 10.72
C PRO A 21 5.17 7.39 10.41
N PRO A 22 5.30 6.09 10.73
CA PRO A 22 6.31 5.24 10.11
C PRO A 22 6.02 5.05 8.62
N THR A 23 7.03 4.67 7.84
CA THR A 23 6.81 4.24 6.44
C THR A 23 5.88 3.04 6.41
N GLY A 24 4.81 3.12 5.64
CA GLY A 24 3.82 2.04 5.55
C GLY A 24 2.45 2.50 5.12
N LEU A 25 1.45 1.65 5.38
CA LEU A 25 0.06 1.86 5.02
C LEU A 25 -0.57 2.94 5.91
N LEU A 26 -1.22 3.93 5.31
CA LEU A 26 -2.05 4.92 6.00
C LEU A 26 -3.53 4.54 5.93
N ALA A 27 -4.00 4.20 4.73
CA ALA A 27 -5.39 3.84 4.51
C ALA A 27 -5.52 2.90 3.31
N ARG A 28 -6.58 2.09 3.35
CA ARG A 28 -7.03 1.28 2.22
C ARG A 28 -8.54 1.47 2.08
N GLN A 29 -8.96 1.69 0.85
CA GLN A 29 -10.34 1.91 0.47
C GLN A 29 -10.70 0.95 -0.67
N GLY A 30 -11.98 0.61 -0.77
CA GLY A 30 -12.49 -0.21 -1.85
C GLY A 30 -12.53 -1.73 -1.57
N PRO A 31 -13.34 -2.47 -2.35
CA PRO A 31 -13.66 -3.86 -2.10
C PRO A 31 -12.60 -4.84 -2.62
N LEU A 32 -11.74 -4.40 -3.54
CA LEU A 32 -10.77 -5.28 -4.19
C LEU A 32 -9.63 -5.66 -3.24
N PRO A 33 -9.15 -6.92 -3.28
CA PRO A 33 -8.09 -7.38 -2.41
C PRO A 33 -6.73 -6.79 -2.81
N ALA A 34 -6.07 -6.14 -1.86
CA ALA A 34 -4.73 -5.60 -2.05
C ALA A 34 -3.70 -6.75 -1.97
N THR A 35 -3.25 -7.24 -3.14
CA THR A 35 -2.48 -8.49 -3.26
C THR A 35 -1.30 -8.41 -4.23
N ILE A 36 -1.16 -7.31 -4.97
CA ILE A 36 -0.09 -7.14 -5.96
C ILE A 36 0.99 -6.24 -5.35
N PRO A 37 2.28 -6.62 -5.41
CA PRO A 37 3.33 -5.84 -4.77
C PRO A 37 3.53 -4.47 -5.45
N LEU A 38 3.61 -3.43 -4.65
CA LEU A 38 4.01 -2.08 -5.05
C LEU A 38 5.16 -1.64 -4.15
N GLN A 39 6.27 -1.26 -4.76
CA GLN A 39 7.42 -0.69 -4.05
C GLN A 39 7.70 0.71 -4.56
N ILE A 40 7.98 1.64 -3.66
CA ILE A 40 8.29 3.02 -4.01
C ILE A 40 9.47 3.48 -3.17
N ALA A 41 10.54 3.89 -3.85
CA ALA A 41 11.67 4.59 -3.27
C ALA A 41 11.58 6.07 -3.63
N ALA A 42 12.02 6.95 -2.74
CA ALA A 42 12.04 8.38 -2.97
C ALA A 42 13.29 9.03 -2.33
N PRO A 43 13.69 10.23 -2.78
CA PRO A 43 14.87 10.91 -2.25
C PRO A 43 14.76 11.17 -0.75
N GLU A 44 15.90 11.21 -0.08
CA GLU A 44 15.98 11.66 1.31
C GLU A 44 15.68 13.16 1.48
N GLY A 45 15.61 13.62 2.74
CA GLY A 45 15.45 15.04 3.08
C GLY A 45 14.00 15.53 3.21
N ARG A 46 13.02 14.78 2.70
CA ARG A 46 11.58 15.06 2.89
C ARG A 46 10.79 13.75 2.93
N ASP A 47 9.59 13.81 3.49
CA ASP A 47 8.68 12.69 3.54
C ASP A 47 7.60 12.83 2.46
N TYR A 48 6.94 11.73 2.15
CA TYR A 48 6.00 11.63 1.04
C TYR A 48 4.72 10.94 1.48
N ALA A 49 3.59 11.46 1.03
CA ALA A 49 2.30 10.79 1.07
C ALA A 49 2.00 10.29 -0.33
N VAL A 50 1.86 8.98 -0.46
CA VAL A 50 1.66 8.28 -1.71
C VAL A 50 0.20 7.86 -1.78
N LEU A 51 -0.52 8.35 -2.78
CA LEU A 51 -1.92 8.05 -3.02
C LEU A 51 -2.04 7.28 -4.34
N LEU A 52 -2.59 6.08 -4.28
CA LEU A 52 -2.80 5.20 -5.43
C LEU A 52 -4.30 5.07 -5.67
N GLY A 53 -4.75 5.37 -6.89
CA GLY A 53 -6.16 5.34 -7.29
C GLY A 53 -6.45 6.45 -8.28
N ASP A 54 -7.71 6.80 -8.48
CA ASP A 54 -8.04 7.97 -9.29
C ASP A 54 -7.82 9.27 -8.50
N PRO A 55 -7.49 10.40 -9.16
CA PRO A 55 -7.26 11.66 -8.46
C PRO A 55 -8.49 12.08 -7.64
N GLY A 56 -8.31 12.26 -6.34
CA GLY A 56 -9.38 12.59 -5.40
C GLY A 56 -10.13 11.39 -4.80
N ASP A 57 -9.93 10.18 -5.32
CA ASP A 57 -10.52 8.94 -4.80
C ASP A 57 -9.47 7.81 -4.71
N PRO A 58 -8.49 7.94 -3.79
CA PRO A 58 -7.42 6.97 -3.68
C PRO A 58 -7.90 5.66 -3.03
N VAL A 59 -7.68 4.53 -3.70
CA VAL A 59 -7.97 3.18 -3.17
C VAL A 59 -6.93 2.74 -2.13
N LEU A 60 -5.76 3.36 -2.11
CA LEU A 60 -4.68 3.06 -1.16
C LEU A 60 -3.88 4.33 -0.89
N ALA A 61 -3.51 4.54 0.37
CA ALA A 61 -2.62 5.60 0.78
C ALA A 61 -1.48 5.04 1.64
N GLY A 62 -0.27 5.51 1.41
CA GLY A 62 0.92 5.17 2.18
C GLY A 62 1.73 6.39 2.57
N TYR A 63 2.44 6.28 3.68
CA TYR A 63 3.45 7.23 4.11
C TYR A 63 4.82 6.67 3.78
N LEU A 64 5.71 7.51 3.28
CA LEU A 64 7.08 7.16 2.95
C LEU A 64 8.01 8.19 3.57
N ARG A 65 8.80 7.77 4.56
CA ARG A 65 9.90 8.59 5.07
C ARG A 65 11.00 8.69 4.03
N GLY A 66 11.59 9.87 3.86
CA GLY A 66 12.67 10.07 2.91
C GLY A 66 13.84 9.12 3.15
N GLY A 67 14.36 8.51 2.07
CA GLY A 67 15.46 7.53 2.14
C GLY A 67 15.04 6.09 2.49
N GLU A 68 13.78 5.86 2.87
CA GLU A 68 13.24 4.51 3.04
C GLU A 68 12.60 3.98 1.74
N VAL A 69 12.11 2.74 1.77
CA VAL A 69 11.35 2.13 0.67
C VAL A 69 9.98 1.71 1.19
N LEU A 70 8.94 2.31 0.61
CA LEU A 70 7.55 1.95 0.87
C LEU A 70 7.24 0.64 0.15
N ARG A 71 6.77 -0.36 0.89
CA ARG A 71 6.35 -1.65 0.34
C ARG A 71 4.90 -1.91 0.75
N LEU A 72 4.02 -1.98 -0.24
CA LEU A 72 2.60 -2.22 -0.04
C LEU A 72 2.13 -3.35 -0.95
N LEU A 73 1.04 -3.99 -0.55
CA LEU A 73 0.21 -4.73 -1.49
C LEU A 73 -0.89 -3.78 -1.95
N ALA A 74 -1.17 -3.78 -3.24
CA ALA A 74 -2.12 -2.90 -3.88
C ALA A 74 -3.19 -3.72 -4.65
N PRO A 75 -4.40 -3.16 -4.83
CA PRO A 75 -5.42 -3.80 -5.65
C PRO A 75 -5.02 -3.86 -7.13
N PRO A 76 -5.51 -4.85 -7.90
CA PRO A 76 -5.36 -4.85 -9.35
C PRO A 76 -6.04 -3.64 -10.00
N GLY A 77 -5.50 -3.19 -11.12
CA GLY A 77 -6.04 -2.07 -11.90
C GLY A 77 -4.97 -1.22 -12.54
N ASP A 78 -5.42 -0.20 -13.27
CA ASP A 78 -4.57 0.90 -13.76
C ASP A 78 -4.80 2.10 -12.88
N HIS A 79 -3.86 2.40 -12.00
CA HIS A 79 -4.04 3.46 -11.00
C HIS A 79 -3.27 4.72 -11.39
N ALA A 80 -3.81 5.89 -11.06
CA ALA A 80 -2.98 7.09 -11.02
C ALA A 80 -2.14 7.05 -9.73
N LEU A 81 -0.96 7.68 -9.79
CA LEU A 81 -0.11 7.86 -8.63
C LEU A 81 -0.05 9.35 -8.30
N SER A 82 -0.56 9.75 -7.15
CA SER A 82 -0.45 11.12 -6.66
C SER A 82 0.47 11.16 -5.44
N VAL A 83 1.34 12.17 -5.40
CA VAL A 83 2.33 12.32 -4.34
C VAL A 83 2.29 13.73 -3.79
N ALA A 84 2.16 13.85 -2.46
CA ALA A 84 2.50 15.06 -1.74
C ALA A 84 3.85 14.85 -1.05
N ALA A 85 4.66 15.90 -0.97
CA ALA A 85 5.95 15.86 -0.29
C ALA A 85 6.09 17.06 0.63
N GLY A 86 6.74 16.88 1.77
CA GLY A 86 6.97 17.95 2.72
C GLY A 86 8.01 17.58 3.77
N PRO A 87 8.50 18.54 4.56
CA PRO A 87 9.43 18.24 5.62
C PRO A 87 8.78 17.33 6.67
N PRO A 88 9.57 16.51 7.40
CA PRO A 88 9.08 15.53 8.37
C PRO A 88 8.09 16.06 9.42
N ASP A 89 8.21 17.33 9.80
CA ASP A 89 7.42 18.03 10.82
C ASP A 89 6.18 18.74 10.24
N ALA A 90 6.02 18.79 8.91
CA ALA A 90 4.86 19.40 8.26
C ALA A 90 3.69 18.44 8.08
N TRP A 91 3.79 17.18 8.53
CA TRP A 91 2.69 16.23 8.43
C TRP A 91 1.46 16.69 9.25
N ARG A 92 0.29 16.72 8.61
CA ARG A 92 -0.99 17.18 9.18
C ARG A 92 -2.07 16.09 9.18
N GLY A 93 -1.75 14.89 8.71
CA GLY A 93 -2.69 13.78 8.58
C GLY A 93 -3.14 13.57 7.14
N LEU A 94 -3.88 12.48 6.89
CA LEU A 94 -4.26 12.10 5.52
C LEU A 94 -5.14 13.13 4.77
N PRO A 95 -6.08 13.86 5.41
CA PRO A 95 -6.88 14.86 4.71
C PRO A 95 -6.07 16.07 4.23
N ASP A 96 -5.12 16.52 5.06
CA ASP A 96 -4.37 17.77 4.85
C ASP A 96 -2.93 17.54 4.36
N LEU A 97 -2.46 16.29 4.36
CA LEU A 97 -1.14 15.85 3.95
C LEU A 97 -0.02 16.66 4.61
N PHE A 98 0.75 17.42 3.81
CA PHE A 98 1.82 18.31 4.31
C PHE A 98 1.41 19.79 4.29
N GLY A 99 0.12 20.08 4.11
CA GLY A 99 -0.44 21.42 3.91
C GLY A 99 -0.72 21.75 2.44
N ASP A 100 -0.01 21.12 1.52
CA ASP A 100 -0.27 21.17 0.08
C ASP A 100 -0.93 19.87 -0.41
N GLY A 101 -1.74 19.99 -1.46
CA GLY A 101 -2.37 18.84 -2.11
C GLY A 101 -1.36 17.94 -2.81
N ALA A 102 -1.74 16.67 -3.00
CA ALA A 102 -0.94 15.73 -3.78
C ALA A 102 -0.98 16.07 -5.27
N ARG A 103 0.16 15.93 -5.94
CA ARG A 103 0.26 16.06 -7.39
C ARG A 103 0.23 14.70 -8.06
N THR A 104 -0.64 14.53 -9.04
CA THR A 104 -0.68 13.33 -9.89
C THR A 104 0.50 13.31 -10.85
N LEU A 105 1.22 12.19 -10.88
CA LEU A 105 2.30 11.93 -11.83
C LEU A 105 1.72 11.43 -13.17
N PRO A 106 2.37 11.73 -14.31
CA PRO A 106 1.78 11.46 -15.63
C PRO A 106 1.50 9.98 -15.94
N ASP A 107 2.36 9.09 -15.48
CA ASP A 107 2.28 7.66 -15.84
C ASP A 107 1.38 6.89 -14.88
N ARG A 108 0.45 6.12 -15.44
CA ARG A 108 -0.37 5.18 -14.66
C ARG A 108 0.45 3.96 -14.20
N ILE A 109 0.03 3.36 -13.10
CA ILE A 109 0.64 2.16 -12.53
C ILE A 109 -0.27 0.97 -12.83
N ALA A 110 0.18 0.14 -13.77
CA ALA A 110 -0.53 -1.09 -14.14
C ALA A 110 -0.16 -2.21 -13.17
N LEU A 111 -1.15 -2.68 -12.41
CA LEU A 111 -1.04 -3.78 -11.46
C LEU A 111 -1.97 -4.90 -11.93
N ARG A 112 -1.41 -6.04 -12.32
CA ARG A 112 -2.18 -7.10 -12.99
C ARG A 112 -2.15 -8.43 -12.26
N ILE A 113 -3.18 -9.22 -12.55
CA ILE A 113 -3.26 -10.63 -12.22
C ILE A 113 -3.28 -11.40 -13.54
N ALA A 114 -2.30 -12.26 -13.75
CA ALA A 114 -2.18 -13.09 -14.95
C ALA A 114 -2.03 -14.55 -14.52
N GLY A 115 -3.16 -15.26 -14.39
CA GLY A 115 -3.19 -16.62 -13.86
C GLY A 115 -2.67 -16.67 -12.41
N ASP A 116 -1.58 -17.39 -12.21
CA ASP A 116 -0.88 -17.51 -10.93
C ASP A 116 0.04 -16.31 -10.62
N ARG A 117 0.23 -15.40 -11.58
CA ARG A 117 1.12 -14.25 -11.44
C ARG A 117 0.39 -13.04 -10.86
N ARG A 118 1.06 -12.32 -9.97
CA ARG A 118 0.71 -11.00 -9.44
C ARG A 118 1.77 -10.03 -9.92
N GLU A 119 1.46 -9.32 -10.99
CA GLU A 119 2.38 -8.43 -11.71
C GLU A 119 2.31 -7.04 -11.11
N GLY A 120 3.22 -6.79 -10.18
CA GLY A 120 3.39 -5.52 -9.51
C GLY A 120 4.59 -4.73 -10.03
N GLN A 121 4.92 -3.64 -9.34
CA GLN A 121 5.95 -2.70 -9.78
C GLN A 121 6.81 -2.18 -8.63
N ALA A 122 8.08 -1.94 -8.91
CA ALA A 122 8.94 -1.08 -8.12
C ALA A 122 9.19 0.22 -8.89
N LEU A 123 9.05 1.35 -8.18
CA LEU A 123 9.16 2.70 -8.72
C LEU A 123 10.24 3.45 -7.94
N THR A 124 11.05 4.22 -8.65
CA THR A 124 11.91 5.22 -8.02
C THR A 124 11.40 6.61 -8.39
N LEU A 125 11.16 7.41 -7.36
CA LEU A 125 10.83 8.82 -7.49
C LEU A 125 12.12 9.63 -7.43
N SER A 126 12.19 10.74 -8.16
CA SER A 126 13.29 11.71 -8.04
C SER A 126 12.81 13.11 -8.40
N ASP A 127 13.54 14.12 -7.93
CA ASP A 127 13.32 15.49 -8.39
C ASP A 127 13.74 15.66 -9.85
N GLY A 128 13.02 16.52 -10.56
CA GLY A 128 13.42 17.06 -11.85
C GLY A 128 12.97 18.52 -11.99
N ASP A 129 13.24 19.11 -13.15
CA ASP A 129 13.00 20.53 -13.43
C ASP A 129 11.52 20.97 -13.33
N GLY A 130 10.60 20.01 -13.21
CA GLY A 130 9.17 20.23 -13.01
C GLY A 130 8.62 19.64 -11.72
N GLY A 131 9.44 19.25 -10.74
CA GLY A 131 9.04 18.58 -9.50
C GLY A 131 9.28 17.07 -9.52
N LEU A 132 8.67 16.36 -8.57
CA LEU A 132 8.83 14.91 -8.40
C LEU A 132 8.31 14.15 -9.63
N ARG A 133 9.05 13.15 -10.10
CA ARG A 133 8.70 12.27 -11.23
C ARG A 133 9.16 10.84 -10.97
N ILE A 134 8.59 9.88 -11.70
CA ILE A 134 9.09 8.51 -11.75
C ILE A 134 10.31 8.49 -12.67
N THR A 135 11.45 8.02 -12.18
CA THR A 135 12.72 7.94 -12.94
C THR A 135 13.10 6.53 -13.32
N ASP A 136 12.66 5.55 -12.53
CA ASP A 136 12.86 4.13 -12.81
C ASP A 136 11.59 3.33 -12.52
N ARG A 137 11.40 2.25 -13.29
CA ARG A 137 10.26 1.36 -13.20
C ARG A 137 10.68 -0.07 -13.52
N GLU A 138 10.54 -0.95 -12.54
CA GLU A 138 10.85 -2.37 -12.66
C GLU A 138 9.63 -3.23 -12.35
N GLY A 139 9.49 -4.36 -13.04
CA GLY A 139 8.49 -5.36 -12.72
C GLY A 139 8.79 -6.06 -11.39
N ARG A 140 7.78 -6.22 -10.53
CA ARG A 140 7.85 -7.01 -9.31
C ARG A 140 6.76 -8.06 -9.34
N VAL A 141 7.11 -9.27 -9.74
CA VAL A 141 6.12 -10.33 -9.96
C VAL A 141 6.19 -11.37 -8.83
N LEU A 142 5.04 -11.68 -8.25
CA LEU A 142 4.87 -12.83 -7.35
C LEU A 142 4.12 -13.94 -8.08
N CYS A 143 4.58 -15.17 -7.95
CA CYS A 143 3.96 -16.37 -8.46
C CYS A 143 3.26 -17.10 -7.31
N GLN A 144 2.00 -17.50 -7.53
CA GLN A 144 1.24 -18.35 -6.62
C GLN A 144 1.40 -19.81 -7.01
N ILE A 145 2.08 -20.58 -6.17
CA ILE A 145 2.35 -21.99 -6.43
C ILE A 145 1.41 -22.81 -5.57
N ALA A 146 0.75 -23.77 -6.20
CA ALA A 146 -0.06 -24.77 -5.53
C ALA A 146 0.76 -26.04 -5.34
N GLU A 147 0.92 -26.46 -4.10
CA GLU A 147 1.58 -27.71 -3.70
C GLU A 147 0.50 -28.68 -3.21
N TRP A 148 0.46 -29.87 -3.81
CA TRP A 148 -0.40 -30.95 -3.38
C TRP A 148 0.42 -32.00 -2.62
N THR A 149 0.07 -32.24 -1.37
CA THR A 149 0.59 -33.36 -0.57
C THR A 149 -0.50 -34.40 -0.41
N GLY A 150 -0.14 -35.68 -0.37
CA GLY A 150 -1.13 -36.76 -0.24
C GLY A 150 -0.57 -37.94 0.53
N GLU A 151 -1.34 -38.43 1.50
CA GLU A 151 -1.06 -39.65 2.24
C GLU A 151 -2.08 -40.74 1.84
N VAL A 152 -1.59 -41.92 1.47
CA VAL A 152 -2.47 -43.06 1.21
C VAL A 152 -2.85 -43.70 2.54
N ARG A 153 -4.14 -43.75 2.83
CA ARG A 153 -4.68 -44.44 4.00
C ARG A 153 -5.57 -45.59 3.60
N THR A 154 -5.61 -46.62 4.44
CA THR A 154 -6.54 -47.74 4.27
C THR A 154 -7.58 -47.64 5.37
N LEU A 155 -8.83 -47.35 4.99
CA LEU A 155 -9.96 -47.31 5.90
C LEU A 155 -10.63 -48.68 5.97
N PRO A 156 -10.99 -49.16 7.18
CA PRO A 156 -11.78 -50.37 7.31
C PRO A 156 -13.20 -50.14 6.76
N THR A 157 -13.75 -51.13 6.06
CA THR A 157 -15.16 -51.13 5.63
C THR A 157 -15.96 -52.22 6.33
N PRO A 158 -17.30 -52.09 6.45
CA PRO A 158 -18.15 -53.08 7.12
C PRO A 158 -18.06 -54.50 6.54
N GLY A 159 -17.61 -54.64 5.28
CA GLY A 159 -17.43 -55.94 4.61
C GLY A 159 -16.03 -56.54 4.73
N GLY A 160 -15.12 -55.96 5.52
CA GLY A 160 -13.75 -56.45 5.70
C GLY A 160 -12.79 -56.14 4.54
N LEU A 161 -13.27 -55.48 3.48
CA LEU A 161 -12.42 -54.94 2.42
C LEU A 161 -11.75 -53.65 2.91
N GLY A 162 -10.44 -53.49 2.68
CA GLY A 162 -9.74 -52.23 2.96
C GLY A 162 -10.01 -51.21 1.85
N LEU A 163 -10.67 -50.09 2.17
CA LEU A 163 -10.84 -48.99 1.23
C LEU A 163 -9.55 -48.15 1.24
N ARG A 164 -8.83 -48.12 0.10
CA ARG A 164 -7.69 -47.23 -0.07
C ARG A 164 -8.19 -45.83 -0.43
N VAL A 165 -7.89 -44.86 0.41
CA VAL A 165 -8.17 -43.44 0.19
C VAL A 165 -6.86 -42.67 0.09
N ILE A 166 -6.90 -41.55 -0.61
CA ILE A 166 -5.83 -40.56 -0.60
C ILE A 166 -6.36 -39.39 0.21
N GLU A 167 -5.79 -39.16 1.38
CA GLU A 167 -6.00 -37.92 2.12
C GLU A 167 -5.02 -36.89 1.55
N GLY A 168 -5.55 -35.97 0.75
CA GLY A 168 -4.78 -34.92 0.11
C GLY A 168 -4.97 -33.57 0.79
N GLU A 169 -3.91 -32.78 0.83
CA GLU A 169 -3.92 -31.39 1.25
C GLU A 169 -3.37 -30.52 0.11
N LEU A 170 -4.11 -29.47 -0.25
CA LEU A 170 -3.65 -28.44 -1.18
C LEU A 170 -3.19 -27.23 -0.38
N SER A 171 -1.91 -26.89 -0.49
CA SER A 171 -1.36 -25.67 0.09
C SER A 171 -0.95 -24.70 -1.01
N VAL A 172 -1.14 -23.39 -0.78
CA VAL A 172 -0.76 -22.35 -1.74
C VAL A 172 0.28 -21.45 -1.11
N ARG A 173 1.39 -21.22 -1.82
CA ARG A 173 2.48 -20.34 -1.38
C ARG A 173 2.74 -19.26 -2.42
N SER A 174 3.14 -18.08 -1.97
CA SER A 174 3.55 -16.99 -2.86
C SER A 174 5.06 -16.80 -2.78
N ARG A 175 5.75 -16.72 -3.93
CA ARG A 175 7.18 -16.41 -4.01
C ARG A 175 7.46 -15.44 -5.17
N PRO A 176 8.57 -14.68 -5.17
CA PRO A 176 9.03 -14.00 -6.37
C PRO A 176 9.08 -14.97 -7.55
N CYS A 177 8.62 -14.53 -8.72
CA CYS A 177 8.85 -15.30 -9.94
C CYS A 177 10.34 -15.18 -10.32
N ASP A 178 10.96 -16.32 -10.64
CA ASP A 178 12.31 -16.37 -11.22
C ASP A 178 12.31 -15.89 -12.68
#